data_AF-A0A7W0PX97-F1
#
_entry.id   AF-A0A7W0PX97-F1
#
_cell.length_a   1.000
_cell.length_b   1.000
_cell.length_c   1.000
_cell.angle_alpha   90.00
_cell.angle_beta   90.00
_cell.angle_gamma   90.00
#
_symmetry.space_group_name_H-M   'P 1'
#
loop_
_entity.id
_entity.type
_entity.pdbx_description
1 polymer ?
#
loop_
_entity_poly.entity_id
_entity_poly.type
_entity_poly.pdbx_seq_one_letter_code
_entity_poly.pdbx_strand_id
1 'polypeptide(L)'
;MKDTTTVVFNGRGLPWPDIAEIFRAIGRDDLVEQGEAALELYSLKLPTNSPLLTVLRRELRGHGLEWAEVVNRTYTPAELRRAKLLQLVISKAPRGFGGPSYGTSYDLGSGCSACGTAAEQTSALIVRASDLPRSGSIATTYDGELLVSAELAQALREARLSGLRLGEVRSQRGALLPWRQVGAERALPAISPLSRGVVREDPCSVCGRDGFFNTPAEPTELAYEGLDPVGLDDVSSSWEHFGKSRLRQPLSDSFFAPCLLIVKQRFFRLCSEHKLRGFSFVPVRLTSAREELARLAAELPVSGLEAYVALEQRFGSASEHPAVLALPEQRRLERQWGGADLNLYDSYLGGLIQTILESGRGGAELLGEAEPDLRLRRYLIACRELADAE
;
A
#
# COMPACT_ATOMS: atom_id res chain seq x y z
N MET A 1 15.38 5.48 -8.32
CA MET A 1 14.10 4.93 -8.78
C MET A 1 13.90 5.11 -10.29
N LYS A 2 13.29 4.14 -10.97
CA LYS A 2 12.85 4.30 -12.37
C LYS A 2 11.43 3.75 -12.50
N ASP A 3 10.53 4.61 -12.93
CA ASP A 3 9.15 4.23 -13.24
C ASP A 3 9.04 3.86 -14.71
N THR A 4 8.30 2.79 -14.95
CA THR A 4 8.05 2.26 -16.28
C THR A 4 6.56 2.03 -16.43
N THR A 5 6.00 2.49 -17.55
CA THR A 5 4.62 2.20 -17.93
C THR A 5 4.64 1.04 -18.91
N THR A 6 3.90 -0.02 -18.59
CA THR A 6 3.62 -1.12 -19.50
C THR A 6 2.28 -0.82 -20.17
N VAL A 7 2.29 -0.65 -21.49
CA VAL A 7 1.09 -0.50 -22.32
C VAL A 7 0.77 -1.85 -22.95
N VAL A 8 -0.45 -2.32 -22.76
CA VAL A 8 -0.94 -3.59 -23.32
C VAL A 8 -2.14 -3.30 -24.20
N PHE A 9 -2.11 -3.76 -25.44
CA PHE A 9 -3.22 -3.60 -26.38
C PHE A 9 -3.37 -4.85 -27.25
N ASN A 10 -4.59 -5.08 -27.72
CA ASN A 10 -4.92 -6.18 -28.61
C ASN A 10 -5.05 -5.63 -30.04
N GLY A 11 -4.16 -6.03 -30.94
CA GLY A 11 -4.16 -5.63 -32.35
C GLY A 11 -5.15 -6.39 -33.22
N ARG A 12 -5.99 -7.26 -32.64
CA ARG A 12 -6.97 -8.05 -33.39
C ARG A 12 -7.80 -7.21 -34.34
N GLY A 13 -7.78 -7.60 -35.61
CA GLY A 13 -8.56 -6.95 -36.67
C GLY A 13 -7.84 -5.82 -37.39
N LEU A 14 -6.62 -5.45 -36.97
CA LEU A 14 -5.74 -4.60 -37.76
C LEU A 14 -4.77 -5.44 -38.58
N PRO A 15 -4.55 -5.10 -39.86
CA PRO A 15 -3.52 -5.76 -40.65
C PRO A 15 -2.13 -5.43 -40.08
N TRP A 16 -1.21 -6.40 -40.10
CA TRP A 16 0.14 -6.24 -39.56
C TRP A 16 0.89 -4.97 -40.02
N PRO A 17 0.80 -4.49 -41.29
CA PRO A 17 1.39 -3.23 -41.70
C PRO A 17 1.02 -2.03 -40.82
N ASP A 18 -0.23 -1.95 -40.35
CA ASP A 18 -0.71 -0.87 -39.49
C ASP A 18 -0.11 -1.00 -38.08
N ILE A 19 -0.04 -2.22 -37.54
CA ILE A 19 0.64 -2.47 -36.25
C ILE A 19 2.13 -2.13 -36.35
N ALA A 20 2.77 -2.48 -37.46
CA ALA A 20 4.16 -2.15 -37.71
C ALA A 20 4.37 -0.63 -37.81
N GLU A 21 3.42 0.12 -38.36
CA GLU A 21 3.44 1.59 -38.36
C GLU A 21 3.42 2.16 -36.93
N ILE A 22 2.55 1.63 -36.05
CA ILE A 22 2.52 2.01 -34.63
C ILE A 22 3.89 1.80 -33.97
N PHE A 23 4.56 0.66 -34.24
CA PHE A 23 5.89 0.39 -33.68
C PHE A 23 6.99 1.29 -34.26
N ARG A 24 6.98 1.54 -35.57
CA ARG A 24 7.92 2.47 -36.20
C ARG A 24 7.77 3.88 -35.65
N ALA A 25 6.54 4.33 -35.40
CA ALA A 25 6.26 5.66 -34.85
C ALA A 25 6.92 5.89 -33.47
N ILE A 26 7.13 4.83 -32.70
CA ILE A 26 7.82 4.89 -31.40
C ILE A 26 9.28 4.40 -31.46
N GLY A 27 9.83 4.22 -32.66
CA GLY A 27 11.22 3.79 -32.88
C GLY A 27 11.50 2.36 -32.41
N ARG A 28 10.52 1.45 -32.51
CA ARG A 28 10.63 0.04 -32.12
C ARG A 28 10.68 -0.89 -33.32
N ASP A 29 11.62 -0.65 -34.23
CA ASP A 29 11.86 -1.50 -35.41
C ASP A 29 12.19 -2.95 -35.02
N ASP A 30 12.78 -3.15 -33.84
CA ASP A 30 13.02 -4.49 -33.27
C ASP A 30 11.74 -5.32 -33.13
N LEU A 31 10.60 -4.68 -32.87
CA LEU A 31 9.29 -5.35 -32.79
C LEU A 31 8.68 -5.59 -34.17
N VAL A 32 9.01 -4.75 -35.15
CA VAL A 32 8.61 -4.95 -36.55
C VAL A 32 9.32 -6.17 -37.12
N GLU A 33 10.61 -6.34 -36.83
CA GLU A 33 11.41 -7.49 -37.26
C GLU A 33 10.95 -8.81 -36.61
N GLN A 34 10.43 -8.75 -35.38
CA GLN A 34 9.88 -9.92 -34.68
C GLN A 34 8.58 -10.44 -35.32
N GLY A 35 7.86 -9.60 -36.06
CA GLY A 35 6.60 -9.97 -36.68
C GLY A 35 5.41 -10.00 -35.71
N GLU A 36 4.32 -10.59 -36.18
CA GLU A 36 3.05 -10.62 -35.46
C GLU A 36 3.14 -11.48 -34.18
N ALA A 37 2.61 -10.95 -33.06
CA ALA A 37 2.60 -11.67 -31.79
C ALA A 37 1.51 -12.75 -31.80
N ALA A 38 1.76 -13.86 -31.09
CA ALA A 38 0.74 -14.86 -30.86
C ALA A 38 -0.47 -14.22 -30.13
N LEU A 39 -1.68 -14.47 -30.65
CA LEU A 39 -2.95 -13.89 -30.17
C LEU A 39 -3.08 -12.37 -30.35
N GLU A 40 -2.22 -11.74 -31.15
CA GLU A 40 -2.27 -10.30 -31.48
C GLU A 40 -2.20 -9.40 -30.23
N LEU A 41 -1.68 -9.90 -29.11
CA LEU A 41 -1.54 -9.16 -27.86
C LEU A 41 -0.13 -8.62 -27.73
N TYR A 42 0.00 -7.30 -27.66
CA TYR A 42 1.28 -6.60 -27.58
C TYR A 42 1.47 -5.95 -26.22
N SER A 43 2.70 -6.01 -25.69
CA SER A 43 3.08 -5.44 -24.39
C SER A 43 4.36 -4.62 -24.54
N LEU A 44 4.24 -3.31 -24.34
CA LEU A 44 5.32 -2.34 -24.52
C LEU A 44 5.69 -1.72 -23.19
N LYS A 45 6.95 -1.88 -22.77
CA LYS A 45 7.47 -1.25 -21.56
C LYS A 45 8.30 -0.02 -21.91
N LEU A 46 7.85 1.15 -21.47
CA LEU A 46 8.51 2.44 -21.71
C LEU A 46 8.74 3.18 -20.38
N PRO A 47 9.75 4.06 -20.27
CA PRO A 47 9.86 4.95 -19.11
C PRO A 47 8.59 5.81 -18.97
N THR A 48 8.07 5.98 -17.77
CA THR A 48 6.77 6.66 -17.54
C THR A 48 6.73 8.12 -18.04
N ASN A 49 7.87 8.80 -18.04
CA ASN A 49 7.99 10.18 -18.54
C ASN A 49 8.50 10.25 -20.00
N SER A 50 8.47 9.14 -20.73
CA SER A 50 8.95 9.10 -22.11
C SER A 50 7.99 9.83 -23.05
N PRO A 51 8.47 10.72 -23.94
CA PRO A 51 7.62 11.32 -24.97
C PRO A 51 7.03 10.27 -25.92
N LEU A 52 7.67 9.08 -26.03
CA LEU A 52 7.18 7.96 -26.84
C LEU A 52 5.83 7.40 -26.34
N LEU A 53 5.50 7.54 -25.05
CA LEU A 53 4.17 7.15 -24.55
C LEU A 53 3.08 8.01 -25.16
N THR A 54 3.33 9.31 -25.31
CA THR A 54 2.38 10.23 -25.95
C THR A 54 2.18 9.89 -27.42
N VAL A 55 3.28 9.55 -28.12
CA VAL A 55 3.22 9.08 -29.52
C VAL A 55 2.44 7.77 -29.60
N LEU A 56 2.77 6.77 -28.78
CA LEU A 56 2.08 5.48 -28.76
C LEU A 56 0.56 5.65 -28.55
N ARG A 57 0.15 6.42 -27.53
CA ARG A 57 -1.26 6.68 -27.22
C ARG A 57 -1.98 7.37 -28.37
N ARG A 58 -1.29 8.25 -29.10
CA ARG A 58 -1.84 8.91 -30.29
C ARG A 58 -2.06 7.90 -31.41
N GLU A 59 -1.06 7.07 -31.71
CA GLU A 59 -1.16 6.06 -32.78
C GLU A 59 -2.25 5.02 -32.45
N LEU A 60 -2.27 4.48 -31.23
CA LEU A 60 -3.31 3.54 -30.79
C LEU A 60 -4.71 4.14 -30.97
N ARG A 61 -4.90 5.40 -30.55
CA ARG A 61 -6.18 6.11 -30.76
C ARG A 61 -6.50 6.33 -32.24
N GLY A 62 -5.50 6.65 -33.06
CA GLY A 62 -5.64 6.85 -34.50
C GLY A 62 -6.14 5.60 -35.23
N HIS A 63 -5.73 4.42 -34.76
CA HIS A 63 -6.18 3.13 -35.26
C HIS A 63 -7.42 2.57 -34.53
N GLY A 64 -8.03 3.34 -33.62
CA GLY A 64 -9.22 2.91 -32.88
C GLY A 64 -8.98 1.76 -31.90
N LEU A 65 -7.73 1.58 -31.45
CA LEU A 65 -7.36 0.55 -30.49
C LEU A 65 -7.58 1.03 -29.05
N GLU A 66 -8.16 0.14 -28.23
CA GLU A 66 -8.15 0.28 -26.78
C GLU A 66 -6.87 -0.32 -26.18
N TRP A 67 -6.43 0.22 -25.05
CA TRP A 67 -5.26 -0.27 -24.34
C TRP A 67 -5.41 -0.15 -22.83
N ALA A 68 -4.66 -0.98 -22.11
CA ALA A 68 -4.45 -0.88 -20.68
C ALA A 68 -3.04 -0.38 -20.38
N GLU A 69 -2.88 0.39 -19.32
CA GLU A 69 -1.57 0.85 -18.83
C GLU A 69 -1.35 0.39 -17.41
N VAL A 70 -0.15 -0.09 -17.10
CA VAL A 70 0.29 -0.45 -15.75
C VAL A 70 1.59 0.27 -15.43
N VAL A 71 1.56 1.14 -14.42
CA VAL A 71 2.76 1.84 -13.94
C VAL A 71 3.48 0.98 -12.90
N ASN A 72 4.74 0.68 -13.17
CA ASN A 72 5.60 -0.16 -12.34
C ASN A 72 6.83 0.63 -11.88
N ARG A 73 7.17 0.54 -10.60
CA ARG A 73 8.40 1.13 -10.04
C ARG A 73 9.45 0.06 -9.83
N THR A 74 10.66 0.32 -10.33
CA THR A 74 11.83 -0.54 -10.05
C THR A 74 12.73 0.14 -9.03
N TYR A 75 13.00 -0.58 -7.94
CA TYR A 75 13.89 -0.15 -6.86
C TYR A 75 15.31 -0.68 -7.08
N THR A 76 16.27 0.19 -6.83
CA THR A 76 17.70 -0.17 -6.83
C THR A 76 18.05 -1.01 -5.62
N PRO A 77 19.11 -1.84 -5.69
CA PRO A 77 19.59 -2.59 -4.52
C PRO A 77 19.95 -1.69 -3.32
N ALA A 78 20.39 -0.44 -3.57
CA ALA A 78 20.70 0.50 -2.50
C ALA A 78 19.44 0.99 -1.78
N GLU A 79 18.37 1.30 -2.51
CA GLU A 79 17.06 1.66 -1.95
C GLU A 79 16.50 0.50 -1.12
N LEU A 80 16.52 -0.72 -1.65
CA LEU A 80 16.03 -1.91 -0.94
C LEU A 80 16.81 -2.18 0.34
N ARG A 81 18.15 -2.01 0.35
CA ARG A 81 18.97 -2.19 1.56
C ARG A 81 18.75 -1.12 2.64
N ARG A 82 18.33 0.09 2.25
CA ARG A 82 18.09 1.21 3.17
C ARG A 82 16.71 1.15 3.81
N ALA A 83 15.73 0.54 3.13
CA ALA A 83 14.38 0.40 3.65
C ALA A 83 14.36 -0.35 4.99
N LYS A 84 13.57 0.12 5.95
CA LYS A 84 13.42 -0.56 7.25
C LYS A 84 12.48 -1.77 7.15
N LEU A 85 11.42 -1.60 6.37
CA LEU A 85 10.45 -2.62 6.03
C LEU A 85 10.32 -2.74 4.51
N LEU A 86 9.98 -3.94 4.07
CA LEU A 86 9.79 -4.29 2.67
C LEU A 86 8.50 -5.08 2.52
N GLN A 87 7.67 -4.74 1.55
CA GLN A 87 6.60 -5.62 1.08
C GLN A 87 7.22 -6.71 0.22
N LEU A 88 6.91 -7.97 0.53
CA LEU A 88 7.27 -9.11 -0.30
C LEU A 88 6.28 -9.22 -1.47
N VAL A 89 6.79 -9.15 -2.70
CA VAL A 89 5.99 -9.25 -3.92
C VAL A 89 6.41 -10.49 -4.69
N ILE A 90 5.45 -11.36 -5.02
CA ILE A 90 5.70 -12.57 -5.79
C ILE A 90 5.58 -12.25 -7.27
N SER A 91 6.65 -12.46 -8.02
CA SER A 91 6.69 -12.18 -9.47
C SER A 91 6.34 -13.40 -10.33
N LYS A 92 6.13 -14.56 -9.71
CA LYS A 92 5.62 -15.75 -10.42
C LYS A 92 4.10 -15.68 -10.56
N ALA A 93 3.60 -16.14 -11.70
CA ALA A 93 2.18 -16.35 -11.88
C ALA A 93 1.65 -17.37 -10.86
N PRO A 94 0.49 -17.10 -10.22
CA PRO A 94 -0.16 -18.05 -9.33
C PRO A 94 -0.58 -19.33 -10.07
N ARG A 95 -0.69 -20.43 -9.33
CA ARG A 95 -1.08 -21.75 -9.83
C ARG A 95 -1.96 -22.46 -8.82
N GLY A 96 -3.06 -23.01 -9.32
CA GLY A 96 -4.01 -23.74 -8.49
C GLY A 96 -4.73 -22.87 -7.48
N PHE A 97 -5.69 -23.48 -6.81
CA PHE A 97 -6.46 -22.86 -5.74
C PHE A 97 -6.09 -23.52 -4.41
N GLY A 98 -6.41 -22.83 -3.34
CA GLY A 98 -6.21 -23.24 -1.97
C GLY A 98 -7.40 -22.84 -1.11
N GLY A 99 -7.11 -22.45 0.13
CA GLY A 99 -8.10 -21.90 1.04
C GLY A 99 -9.34 -22.79 1.29
N PRO A 100 -10.47 -22.17 1.65
CA PRO A 100 -11.72 -22.86 1.94
C PRO A 100 -12.21 -23.76 0.79
N SER A 101 -12.01 -23.31 -0.46
CA SER A 101 -12.50 -24.00 -1.66
C SER A 101 -11.96 -25.41 -1.82
N TYR A 102 -10.79 -25.70 -1.24
CA TYR A 102 -10.14 -27.01 -1.28
C TYR A 102 -10.26 -27.79 0.03
N GLY A 103 -11.10 -27.32 0.96
CA GLY A 103 -11.35 -27.98 2.24
C GLY A 103 -10.36 -27.61 3.35
N THR A 104 -9.61 -26.51 3.20
CA THR A 104 -8.85 -25.95 4.32
C THR A 104 -9.82 -25.40 5.35
N SER A 105 -9.68 -25.81 6.60
CA SER A 105 -10.53 -25.39 7.72
C SER A 105 -10.04 -24.09 8.33
N TYR A 106 -11.01 -23.29 8.77
CA TYR A 106 -10.79 -22.01 9.45
C TYR A 106 -11.66 -21.93 10.70
N ASP A 107 -11.13 -21.32 11.75
CA ASP A 107 -11.92 -20.84 12.87
C ASP A 107 -12.56 -19.50 12.49
N LEU A 108 -13.87 -19.51 12.28
CA LEU A 108 -14.63 -18.31 11.94
C LEU A 108 -14.90 -17.42 13.16
N GLY A 109 -14.75 -17.94 14.38
CA GLY A 109 -14.98 -17.18 15.61
C GLY A 109 -13.94 -16.09 15.85
N SER A 110 -12.70 -16.31 15.38
CA SER A 110 -11.63 -15.30 15.38
C SER A 110 -11.72 -14.29 14.23
N GLY A 111 -12.51 -14.59 13.19
CA GLY A 111 -12.70 -13.72 12.02
C GLY A 111 -13.86 -12.75 12.14
N CYS A 112 -13.98 -11.86 11.15
CA CYS A 112 -15.17 -11.01 11.01
C CYS A 112 -16.41 -11.87 10.74
N SER A 113 -17.45 -11.71 11.55
CA SER A 113 -18.71 -12.48 11.41
C SER A 113 -19.43 -12.26 10.07
N ALA A 114 -19.20 -11.14 9.39
CA ALA A 114 -19.85 -10.81 8.13
C ALA A 114 -19.09 -11.32 6.90
N CYS A 115 -17.76 -11.18 6.86
CA CYS A 115 -16.97 -11.51 5.67
C CYS A 115 -15.92 -12.61 5.87
N GLY A 116 -15.72 -13.08 7.10
CA GLY A 116 -14.71 -14.09 7.46
C GLY A 116 -13.26 -13.58 7.42
N THR A 117 -13.02 -12.32 7.07
CA THR A 117 -11.68 -11.72 7.06
C THR A 117 -10.99 -11.92 8.42
N ALA A 118 -9.72 -12.32 8.35
CA ALA A 118 -8.86 -12.65 9.49
C ALA A 118 -9.28 -13.90 10.30
N ALA A 119 -10.17 -14.74 9.79
CA ALA A 119 -10.41 -16.07 10.35
C ALA A 119 -9.09 -16.86 10.41
N GLU A 120 -8.82 -17.49 11.55
CA GLU A 120 -7.60 -18.27 11.74
C GLU A 120 -7.68 -19.59 10.99
N GLN A 121 -6.65 -19.92 10.21
CA GLN A 121 -6.57 -21.23 9.55
C GLN A 121 -6.22 -22.32 10.57
N THR A 122 -7.09 -23.31 10.75
CA THR A 122 -6.98 -24.36 11.78
C THR A 122 -6.51 -25.71 11.25
N SER A 123 -6.45 -25.91 9.93
CA SER A 123 -5.88 -27.11 9.30
C SER A 123 -4.62 -26.81 8.49
N ALA A 124 -3.95 -27.86 8.00
CA ALA A 124 -3.01 -27.74 6.90
C ALA A 124 -3.69 -27.10 5.68
N LEU A 125 -2.92 -26.36 4.88
CA LEU A 125 -3.41 -25.84 3.60
C LEU A 125 -3.61 -27.02 2.64
N ILE A 126 -4.80 -27.12 2.07
CA ILE A 126 -5.13 -28.18 1.10
C ILE A 126 -4.98 -27.64 -0.32
N VAL A 127 -4.20 -28.33 -1.15
CA VAL A 127 -3.97 -27.99 -2.57
C VAL A 127 -4.00 -29.24 -3.46
N ARG A 128 -4.08 -29.07 -4.77
CA ARG A 128 -3.80 -30.17 -5.72
C ARG A 128 -2.29 -30.28 -5.94
N ALA A 129 -1.75 -31.48 -5.80
CA ALA A 129 -0.31 -31.71 -5.98
C ALA A 129 0.16 -31.39 -7.41
N SER A 130 -0.72 -31.53 -8.41
CA SER A 130 -0.46 -31.19 -9.81
C SER A 130 -0.26 -29.68 -10.06
N ASP A 131 -0.80 -28.84 -9.17
CA ASP A 131 -0.76 -27.39 -9.34
C ASP A 131 0.57 -26.81 -8.82
N LEU A 132 1.26 -27.57 -7.95
CA LEU A 132 2.57 -27.19 -7.44
C LEU A 132 3.65 -27.43 -8.49
N PRO A 133 4.61 -26.51 -8.63
CA PRO A 133 5.70 -26.70 -9.59
C PRO A 133 6.57 -27.87 -9.17
N ARG A 134 7.03 -28.65 -10.17
CA ARG A 134 7.97 -29.77 -9.95
C ARG A 134 9.35 -29.32 -9.49
N SER A 135 9.69 -28.05 -9.71
CA SER A 135 10.99 -27.45 -9.36
C SER A 135 10.85 -25.99 -8.94
N GLY A 136 11.90 -25.49 -8.28
CA GLY A 136 11.97 -24.14 -7.75
C GLY A 136 11.51 -24.06 -6.29
N SER A 137 11.82 -22.92 -5.66
CA SER A 137 11.70 -22.80 -4.20
C SER A 137 10.40 -22.17 -3.73
N ILE A 138 9.56 -21.69 -4.66
CA ILE A 138 8.39 -20.85 -4.35
C ILE A 138 7.25 -21.11 -5.33
N ALA A 139 6.02 -20.99 -4.81
CA ALA A 139 4.77 -20.99 -5.56
C ALA A 139 3.73 -20.11 -4.86
N THR A 140 2.71 -19.69 -5.58
CA THR A 140 1.54 -19.00 -5.04
C THR A 140 0.27 -19.62 -5.61
N THR A 141 -0.81 -19.60 -4.85
CA THR A 141 -2.15 -19.98 -5.31
C THR A 141 -2.90 -18.76 -5.85
N TYR A 142 -4.01 -18.97 -6.55
CA TYR A 142 -4.93 -17.91 -6.94
C TYR A 142 -5.64 -17.26 -5.74
N ASP A 143 -5.70 -17.94 -4.59
CA ASP A 143 -6.24 -17.40 -3.34
C ASP A 143 -5.20 -16.62 -2.51
N GLY A 144 -3.97 -16.48 -3.05
CA GLY A 144 -2.93 -15.61 -2.49
C GLY A 144 -2.06 -16.26 -1.42
N GLU A 145 -2.15 -17.58 -1.21
CA GLU A 145 -1.23 -18.26 -0.29
C GLU A 145 0.17 -18.37 -0.89
N LEU A 146 1.19 -17.99 -0.11
CA LEU A 146 2.60 -18.18 -0.46
C LEU A 146 3.09 -19.55 0.01
N LEU A 147 3.67 -20.31 -0.90
CA LEU A 147 4.25 -21.62 -0.63
C LEU A 147 5.75 -21.60 -0.90
N VAL A 148 6.52 -22.26 -0.04
CA VAL A 148 7.96 -22.46 -0.21
C VAL A 148 8.31 -23.95 -0.19
N SER A 149 9.35 -24.33 -0.93
CA SER A 149 9.85 -25.70 -0.94
C SER A 149 10.34 -26.13 0.45
N ALA A 150 10.40 -27.44 0.70
CA ALA A 150 10.91 -27.97 1.97
C ALA A 150 12.32 -27.47 2.33
N GLU A 151 13.21 -27.32 1.32
CA GLU A 151 14.56 -26.79 1.48
C GLU A 151 14.56 -25.33 1.94
N LEU A 152 13.81 -24.46 1.25
CA LEU A 152 13.71 -23.05 1.65
C LEU A 152 13.00 -22.90 3.00
N ALA A 153 11.99 -23.73 3.27
CA ALA A 153 11.34 -23.76 4.59
C ALA A 153 12.33 -24.11 5.70
N GLN A 154 13.27 -25.02 5.44
CA GLN A 154 14.31 -25.38 6.41
C GLN A 154 15.25 -24.21 6.66
N ALA A 155 15.75 -23.54 5.61
CA ALA A 155 16.58 -22.34 5.74
C ALA A 155 15.86 -21.22 6.54
N LEU A 156 14.57 -21.01 6.29
CA LEU A 156 13.76 -20.04 7.02
C LEU A 156 13.61 -20.39 8.51
N ARG A 157 13.45 -21.68 8.85
CA ARG A 157 13.41 -22.13 10.26
C ARG A 157 14.75 -21.89 10.95
N GLU A 158 15.86 -22.25 10.30
CA GLU A 158 17.21 -22.11 10.84
C GLU A 158 17.55 -20.64 11.11
N ALA A 159 17.04 -19.73 10.28
CA ALA A 159 17.21 -18.29 10.47
C ALA A 159 16.45 -17.71 11.67
N ARG A 160 15.47 -18.45 12.24
CA ARG A 160 14.68 -18.05 13.40
C ARG A 160 14.12 -16.62 13.26
N LEU A 161 13.45 -16.36 12.14
CA LEU A 161 12.79 -15.08 11.88
C LEU A 161 11.54 -14.97 12.78
N SER A 162 11.42 -13.90 13.56
CA SER A 162 10.26 -13.71 14.42
C SER A 162 8.99 -13.42 13.60
N GLY A 163 7.83 -13.85 14.12
CA GLY A 163 6.52 -13.71 13.48
C GLY A 163 6.30 -14.58 12.24
N LEU A 164 7.29 -15.38 11.82
CA LEU A 164 7.15 -16.29 10.67
C LEU A 164 6.40 -17.56 11.07
N ARG A 165 5.29 -17.83 10.38
CA ARG A 165 4.56 -19.10 10.45
C ARG A 165 4.86 -19.97 9.22
N LEU A 166 5.15 -21.25 9.45
CA LEU A 166 5.34 -22.25 8.40
C LEU A 166 4.33 -23.39 8.55
N GLY A 167 3.20 -23.28 7.85
CA GLY A 167 2.11 -24.25 7.88
C GLY A 167 2.38 -25.49 7.02
N GLU A 168 1.79 -26.63 7.41
CA GLU A 168 1.77 -27.83 6.58
C GLU A 168 0.95 -27.62 5.30
N VAL A 169 1.34 -28.29 4.22
CA VAL A 169 0.61 -28.33 2.96
C VAL A 169 0.30 -29.80 2.64
N ARG A 170 -0.96 -30.09 2.34
CA ARG A 170 -1.44 -31.44 2.02
C ARG A 170 -2.14 -31.47 0.68
N SER A 171 -2.09 -32.63 0.02
CA SER A 171 -2.90 -32.89 -1.16
C SER A 171 -4.38 -33.04 -0.76
N GLN A 172 -5.29 -32.90 -1.73
CA GLN A 172 -6.71 -33.24 -1.55
C GLN A 172 -6.96 -34.69 -1.07
N ARG A 173 -5.97 -35.59 -1.21
CA ARG A 173 -6.03 -36.98 -0.71
C ARG A 173 -5.41 -37.13 0.69
N GLY A 174 -5.05 -36.03 1.36
CA GLY A 174 -4.49 -36.01 2.72
C GLY A 174 -2.98 -36.24 2.80
N ALA A 175 -2.30 -36.61 1.71
CA ALA A 175 -0.85 -36.82 1.70
C ALA A 175 -0.10 -35.51 1.96
N LEU A 176 0.92 -35.55 2.83
CA LEU A 176 1.80 -34.43 3.11
C LEU A 176 2.66 -34.10 1.87
N LEU A 177 2.71 -32.83 1.49
CA LEU A 177 3.49 -32.37 0.34
C LEU A 177 4.83 -31.76 0.81
N PRO A 178 5.89 -31.79 -0.03
CA PRO A 178 7.22 -31.23 0.30
C PRO A 178 7.25 -29.69 0.16
N TRP A 179 6.18 -29.05 0.63
CA TRP A 179 5.96 -27.61 0.60
C TRP A 179 5.48 -27.14 1.98
N ARG A 180 5.70 -25.86 2.27
CA ARG A 180 5.21 -25.20 3.48
C ARG A 180 4.52 -23.89 3.10
N GLN A 181 3.40 -23.60 3.73
CA GLN A 181 2.71 -22.32 3.61
C GLN A 181 3.44 -21.29 4.46
N VAL A 182 3.79 -20.15 3.87
CA VAL A 182 4.35 -19.01 4.59
C VAL A 182 3.20 -18.12 5.05
N GLY A 183 3.20 -17.77 6.33
CA GLY A 183 2.29 -16.78 6.89
C GLY A 183 2.99 -15.94 7.95
N ALA A 184 2.27 -14.94 8.44
CA ALA A 184 2.67 -14.15 9.60
C ALA A 184 1.83 -14.55 10.83
N GLU A 185 2.41 -14.45 12.02
CA GLU A 185 1.71 -14.63 13.29
C GLU A 185 0.94 -13.36 13.70
N ARG A 186 1.45 -12.18 13.30
CA ARG A 186 0.89 -10.89 13.68
C ARG A 186 0.70 -9.98 12.46
N ALA A 187 -0.40 -9.24 12.49
CA ALA A 187 -0.64 -8.15 11.56
C ALA A 187 -0.04 -6.85 12.11
N LEU A 188 0.44 -6.00 11.21
CA LEU A 188 0.73 -4.59 11.50
C LEU A 188 -0.59 -3.82 11.72
N PRO A 189 -0.53 -2.57 12.23
CA PRO A 189 -1.66 -1.64 12.20
C PRO A 189 -2.18 -1.39 10.78
N ALA A 190 -3.25 -0.61 10.62
CA ALA A 190 -3.68 -0.19 9.29
C ALA A 190 -2.61 0.65 8.58
N ILE A 191 -2.52 0.52 7.26
CA ILE A 191 -1.65 1.37 6.44
C ILE A 191 -2.11 2.83 6.55
N SER A 192 -1.14 3.73 6.52
CA SER A 192 -1.38 5.16 6.49
C SER A 192 -2.14 5.53 5.21
N PRO A 193 -3.06 6.51 5.28
CA PRO A 193 -3.69 7.15 4.11
C PRO A 193 -2.68 7.76 3.13
N LEU A 194 -1.42 7.93 3.54
CA LEU A 194 -0.31 8.34 2.67
C LEU A 194 0.14 7.24 1.71
N SER A 195 -0.38 6.01 1.85
CA SER A 195 -0.10 4.92 0.93
C SER A 195 -0.60 5.26 -0.48
N ARG A 196 0.16 4.83 -1.48
CA ARG A 196 -0.10 5.13 -2.90
C ARG A 196 -0.36 3.83 -3.66
N GLY A 197 -1.04 3.91 -4.80
CA GLY A 197 -1.29 2.75 -5.66
C GLY A 197 -2.21 1.71 -5.04
N VAL A 198 -3.02 2.12 -4.06
CA VAL A 198 -4.04 1.29 -3.41
C VAL A 198 -5.38 2.02 -3.47
N VAL A 199 -6.40 1.33 -3.93
CA VAL A 199 -7.79 1.81 -3.92
C VAL A 199 -8.64 0.91 -3.01
N ARG A 200 -9.78 1.44 -2.59
CA ARG A 200 -10.71 0.72 -1.71
C ARG A 200 -12.09 0.68 -2.36
N GLU A 201 -12.61 -0.51 -2.56
CA GLU A 201 -13.87 -0.77 -3.25
C GLU A 201 -14.72 -1.74 -2.44
N ASP A 202 -15.97 -1.34 -2.15
CA ASP A 202 -16.96 -2.14 -1.38
C ASP A 202 -16.33 -2.82 -0.14
N PRO A 203 -15.75 -2.08 0.83
CA PRO A 203 -15.22 -2.70 2.03
C PRO A 203 -16.35 -3.31 2.88
N CYS A 204 -16.08 -4.39 3.60
CA CYS A 204 -17.02 -4.94 4.58
C CYS A 204 -17.44 -3.86 5.57
N SER A 205 -18.75 -3.65 5.72
CA SER A 205 -19.33 -2.64 6.61
C SER A 205 -19.08 -2.90 8.10
N VAL A 206 -18.66 -4.11 8.47
CA VAL A 206 -18.40 -4.51 9.86
C VAL A 206 -16.95 -4.30 10.25
N CYS A 207 -15.99 -4.90 9.53
CA CYS A 207 -14.57 -4.82 9.90
C CYS A 207 -13.78 -3.81 9.06
N GLY A 208 -14.24 -3.48 7.85
CA GLY A 208 -13.51 -2.61 6.92
C GLY A 208 -12.17 -3.17 6.44
N ARG A 209 -11.83 -4.43 6.72
CA ARG A 209 -10.48 -4.97 6.47
C ARG A 209 -10.24 -5.46 5.05
N ASP A 210 -11.30 -5.75 4.30
CA ASP A 210 -11.23 -6.18 2.90
C ASP A 210 -11.61 -5.06 1.93
N GLY A 211 -11.61 -5.39 0.64
CA GLY A 211 -11.93 -4.45 -0.44
C GLY A 211 -10.75 -3.57 -0.85
N PHE A 212 -9.52 -3.92 -0.47
CA PHE A 212 -8.32 -3.22 -0.93
C PHE A 212 -7.85 -3.80 -2.26
N PHE A 213 -7.44 -2.95 -3.21
CA PHE A 213 -6.95 -3.38 -4.51
C PHE A 213 -5.77 -2.52 -4.92
N ASN A 214 -4.81 -3.12 -5.64
CA ASN A 214 -3.78 -2.35 -6.31
C ASN A 214 -4.39 -1.67 -7.54
N THR A 215 -4.05 -0.40 -7.79
CA THR A 215 -4.45 0.26 -9.03
C THR A 215 -3.34 0.15 -10.08
N PRO A 216 -3.68 -0.08 -11.36
CA PRO A 216 -2.68 -0.07 -12.43
C PRO A 216 -2.15 1.33 -12.75
N ALA A 217 -2.86 2.40 -12.33
CA ALA A 217 -2.49 3.78 -12.63
C ALA A 217 -1.24 4.26 -11.86
N GLU A 218 -0.89 3.60 -10.76
CA GLU A 218 0.15 4.03 -9.84
C GLU A 218 0.82 2.84 -9.16
N PRO A 219 2.15 2.83 -8.97
CA PRO A 219 2.83 1.79 -8.21
C PRO A 219 2.31 1.74 -6.76
N THR A 220 2.04 0.54 -6.26
CA THR A 220 1.70 0.35 -4.85
C THR A 220 2.89 0.70 -3.96
N GLU A 221 2.70 1.69 -3.07
CA GLU A 221 3.69 2.12 -2.08
C GLU A 221 3.03 2.28 -0.72
N LEU A 222 3.21 1.27 0.13
CA LEU A 222 2.62 1.28 1.47
C LEU A 222 3.38 2.24 2.38
N ALA A 223 2.64 2.92 3.25
CA ALA A 223 3.16 3.73 4.33
C ALA A 223 2.53 3.29 5.67
N TYR A 224 3.28 3.37 6.76
CA TYR A 224 2.77 3.23 8.12
C TYR A 224 3.17 4.45 8.94
N GLU A 225 2.24 4.95 9.75
CA GLU A 225 2.45 6.09 10.62
C GLU A 225 2.84 5.63 12.04
N GLY A 226 3.82 6.29 12.66
CA GLY A 226 4.15 6.10 14.08
C GLY A 226 4.69 4.71 14.45
N LEU A 227 5.07 3.91 13.46
CA LEU A 227 5.50 2.53 13.64
C LEU A 227 7.00 2.45 13.93
N ASP A 228 7.39 1.99 15.12
CA ASP A 228 8.79 1.72 15.44
C ASP A 228 9.24 0.37 14.85
N PRO A 229 10.15 0.35 13.85
CA PRO A 229 10.60 -0.88 13.24
C PRO A 229 11.43 -1.76 14.17
N VAL A 230 11.97 -1.26 15.28
CA VAL A 230 12.80 -2.06 16.20
C VAL A 230 11.95 -3.15 16.86
N GLY A 231 10.77 -2.81 17.39
CA GLY A 231 9.89 -3.73 18.12
C GLY A 231 9.08 -4.73 17.29
N LEU A 232 9.09 -4.60 15.96
CA LEU A 232 8.29 -5.47 15.08
C LEU A 232 8.88 -6.87 14.91
N ASP A 233 8.08 -7.77 14.35
CA ASP A 233 8.57 -9.05 13.86
C ASP A 233 9.39 -8.93 12.57
N ASP A 234 10.18 -9.96 12.27
CA ASP A 234 10.86 -10.08 10.98
C ASP A 234 9.88 -10.32 9.82
N VAL A 235 8.74 -10.95 10.12
CA VAL A 235 7.64 -11.22 9.18
C VAL A 235 6.33 -10.84 9.85
N SER A 236 5.58 -9.95 9.21
CA SER A 236 4.23 -9.52 9.62
C SER A 236 3.30 -9.49 8.41
N SER A 237 2.00 -9.54 8.66
CA SER A 237 1.01 -9.26 7.61
C SER A 237 0.56 -7.80 7.63
N SER A 238 0.07 -7.29 6.51
CA SER A 238 -0.73 -6.07 6.49
C SER A 238 -2.05 -6.29 7.25
N TRP A 239 -2.61 -5.22 7.81
CA TRP A 239 -3.95 -5.26 8.38
C TRP A 239 -5.02 -5.44 7.29
N GLU A 240 -4.76 -4.85 6.13
CA GLU A 240 -5.57 -4.86 4.91
C GLU A 240 -5.52 -6.21 4.23
N HIS A 241 -6.68 -6.62 3.75
CA HIS A 241 -6.87 -7.79 2.91
C HIS A 241 -7.18 -7.33 1.48
N PHE A 242 -6.32 -7.74 0.54
CA PHE A 242 -6.33 -7.30 -0.85
C PHE A 242 -7.25 -8.20 -1.68
N GLY A 243 -8.41 -7.68 -2.04
CA GLY A 243 -9.54 -8.42 -2.59
C GLY A 243 -10.80 -8.27 -1.74
N LYS A 244 -11.94 -8.75 -2.25
CA LYS A 244 -13.21 -8.78 -1.51
C LYS A 244 -13.41 -10.15 -0.87
N SER A 245 -13.43 -10.19 0.47
CA SER A 245 -13.76 -11.43 1.19
C SER A 245 -15.24 -11.75 1.06
N ARG A 246 -15.57 -13.04 1.01
CA ARG A 246 -16.92 -13.57 0.87
C ARG A 246 -17.05 -14.77 1.78
N LEU A 247 -17.79 -14.63 2.87
CA LEU A 247 -18.18 -15.75 3.73
C LEU A 247 -19.49 -16.35 3.21
N ARG A 248 -19.50 -17.65 2.97
CA ARG A 248 -20.65 -18.41 2.45
C ARG A 248 -20.81 -19.74 3.18
N GLN A 249 -22.00 -20.32 3.05
CA GLN A 249 -22.31 -21.68 3.46
C GLN A 249 -22.72 -22.50 2.23
N PRO A 250 -22.06 -23.64 1.94
CA PRO A 250 -20.94 -24.23 2.70
C PRO A 250 -19.66 -23.38 2.66
N LEU A 251 -18.77 -23.58 3.64
CA LEU A 251 -17.50 -22.83 3.77
C LEU A 251 -16.63 -22.96 2.49
N SER A 252 -16.74 -24.08 1.76
CA SER A 252 -16.05 -24.29 0.47
C SER A 252 -16.37 -23.24 -0.59
N ASP A 253 -17.49 -22.54 -0.48
CA ASP A 253 -17.88 -21.49 -1.43
C ASP A 253 -17.36 -20.12 -0.99
N SER A 254 -16.65 -20.06 0.14
CA SER A 254 -16.05 -18.85 0.68
C SER A 254 -14.71 -18.52 0.04
N PHE A 255 -14.39 -17.24 0.03
CA PHE A 255 -13.10 -16.71 -0.38
C PHE A 255 -12.65 -15.68 0.65
N PHE A 256 -11.42 -15.79 1.15
CA PHE A 256 -10.86 -14.83 2.09
C PHE A 256 -9.73 -14.09 1.40
N ALA A 257 -9.87 -12.77 1.25
CA ALA A 257 -8.87 -11.96 0.59
C ALA A 257 -7.52 -12.07 1.33
N PRO A 258 -6.39 -12.24 0.63
CA PRO A 258 -5.08 -12.38 1.25
C PRO A 258 -4.59 -11.06 1.86
N CYS A 259 -3.80 -11.14 2.90
CA CYS A 259 -2.99 -10.02 3.38
C CYS A 259 -1.64 -9.98 2.66
N LEU A 260 -0.99 -8.83 2.64
CA LEU A 260 0.38 -8.70 2.14
C LEU A 260 1.38 -9.09 3.22
N LEU A 261 2.49 -9.72 2.83
CA LEU A 261 3.59 -9.97 3.75
C LEU A 261 4.54 -8.77 3.78
N ILE A 262 4.74 -8.21 4.96
CA ILE A 262 5.68 -7.14 5.26
C ILE A 262 6.84 -7.75 6.05
N VAL A 263 8.06 -7.53 5.57
CA VAL A 263 9.25 -8.18 6.11
C VAL A 263 10.36 -7.19 6.44
N LYS A 264 11.20 -7.55 7.41
CA LYS A 264 12.44 -6.84 7.73
C LYS A 264 13.59 -7.25 6.81
N GLN A 265 14.69 -6.50 6.92
CA GLN A 265 15.95 -6.75 6.22
C GLN A 265 16.53 -8.16 6.45
N ARG A 266 16.26 -8.82 7.59
CA ARG A 266 16.73 -10.19 7.83
C ARG A 266 16.16 -11.17 6.81
N PHE A 267 14.86 -11.09 6.52
CA PHE A 267 14.22 -11.92 5.49
C PHE A 267 14.79 -11.61 4.09
N PHE A 268 14.91 -10.33 3.74
CA PHE A 268 15.46 -9.89 2.46
C PHE A 268 16.89 -10.40 2.20
N ARG A 269 17.76 -10.31 3.21
CA ARG A 269 19.14 -10.83 3.13
C ARG A 269 19.15 -12.34 2.92
N LEU A 270 18.34 -13.09 3.68
CA LEU A 270 18.22 -14.54 3.50
C LEU A 270 17.78 -14.89 2.08
N CYS A 271 16.78 -14.21 1.52
CA CYS A 271 16.38 -14.44 0.13
C CYS A 271 17.51 -14.15 -0.87
N SER A 272 18.30 -13.10 -0.60
CA SER A 272 19.43 -12.69 -1.45
C SER A 272 20.59 -13.68 -1.38
N GLU A 273 20.94 -14.15 -0.18
CA GLU A 273 22.00 -15.12 0.09
C GLU A 273 21.71 -16.46 -0.60
N HIS A 274 20.45 -16.91 -0.54
CA HIS A 274 19.99 -18.11 -1.24
C HIS A 274 19.71 -17.88 -2.74
N LYS A 275 19.97 -16.69 -3.26
CA LYS A 275 19.76 -16.31 -4.68
C LYS A 275 18.36 -16.66 -5.19
N LEU A 276 17.36 -16.49 -4.32
CA LEU A 276 15.99 -16.87 -4.63
C LEU A 276 15.45 -16.05 -5.80
N ARG A 277 14.75 -16.74 -6.72
CA ARG A 277 14.09 -16.12 -7.88
C ARG A 277 12.58 -16.18 -7.72
N GLY A 278 11.89 -15.24 -8.35
CA GLY A 278 10.43 -15.16 -8.32
C GLY A 278 9.88 -14.30 -7.18
N PHE A 279 10.76 -13.61 -6.45
CA PHE A 279 10.40 -12.53 -5.54
C PHE A 279 10.88 -11.19 -6.08
N SER A 280 10.22 -10.15 -5.64
CA SER A 280 10.67 -8.77 -5.66
C SER A 280 10.28 -8.13 -4.33
N PHE A 281 10.86 -6.97 -4.05
CA PHE A 281 10.61 -6.25 -2.81
C PHE A 281 10.28 -4.80 -3.13
N VAL A 282 9.35 -4.24 -2.37
CA VAL A 282 8.95 -2.85 -2.45
C VAL A 282 9.20 -2.20 -1.08
N PRO A 283 9.96 -1.11 -0.99
CA PRO A 283 10.12 -0.36 0.25
C PRO A 283 8.77 0.05 0.84
N VAL A 284 8.60 -0.23 2.12
CA VAL A 284 7.49 0.29 2.91
C VAL A 284 7.98 1.54 3.63
N ARG A 285 7.26 2.65 3.44
CA ARG A 285 7.59 3.92 4.09
C ARG A 285 7.13 3.90 5.54
N LEU A 286 7.97 4.45 6.41
CA LEU A 286 7.62 4.76 7.78
C LEU A 286 7.55 6.27 7.86
N THR A 287 6.38 6.81 8.19
CA THR A 287 6.17 8.25 8.31
C THR A 287 6.05 8.63 9.77
N SER A 288 6.66 9.76 10.12
CA SER A 288 6.39 10.43 11.38
C SER A 288 5.16 11.34 11.25
N ALA A 289 4.47 11.59 12.37
CA ALA A 289 3.39 12.57 12.42
C ALA A 289 3.86 13.96 11.92
N ARG A 290 5.14 14.31 12.13
CA ARG A 290 5.74 15.56 11.64
C ARG A 290 5.79 15.62 10.11
N GLU A 291 6.23 14.55 9.45
CA GLU A 291 6.27 14.48 7.98
C GLU A 291 4.87 14.51 7.37
N GLU A 292 3.89 13.89 8.04
CA GLU A 292 2.49 13.91 7.62
C GLU A 292 1.90 15.32 7.72
N LEU A 293 2.10 15.99 8.85
CA LEU A 293 1.70 17.39 9.04
C LEU A 293 2.36 18.31 8.01
N ALA A 294 3.66 18.15 7.75
CA ALA A 294 4.38 18.97 6.77
C ALA A 294 3.82 18.79 5.35
N ARG A 295 3.47 17.54 4.96
CA ARG A 295 2.87 17.27 3.64
C ARG A 295 1.46 17.86 3.54
N LEU A 296 0.62 17.64 4.56
CA LEU A 296 -0.73 18.19 4.59
C LEU A 296 -0.69 19.72 4.49
N ALA A 297 0.22 20.36 5.23
CA ALA A 297 0.43 21.81 5.13
C ALA A 297 0.85 22.26 3.72
N ALA A 298 1.59 21.43 2.96
CA ALA A 298 2.03 21.75 1.59
C ALA A 298 0.94 21.53 0.52
N GLU A 299 -0.02 20.63 0.76
CA GLU A 299 -1.12 20.31 -0.17
C GLU A 299 -2.36 21.18 0.04
N LEU A 300 -2.49 21.82 1.20
CA LEU A 300 -3.62 22.67 1.52
C LEU A 300 -3.53 24.00 0.74
N PRO A 301 -4.59 24.42 0.03
CA PRO A 301 -4.65 25.76 -0.52
C PRO A 301 -4.54 26.79 0.61
N VAL A 302 -3.96 27.95 0.31
CA VAL A 302 -3.57 29.00 1.27
C VAL A 302 -4.76 29.61 2.06
N SER A 303 -6.00 29.12 1.89
CA SER A 303 -7.13 29.41 2.77
C SER A 303 -6.99 28.66 4.11
N GLY A 304 -6.08 29.13 4.97
CA GLY A 304 -5.62 28.44 6.18
C GLY A 304 -6.69 28.04 7.22
N LEU A 305 -7.92 28.55 7.14
CA LEU A 305 -9.00 28.20 8.07
C LEU A 305 -9.58 26.80 7.81
N GLU A 306 -9.72 26.41 6.55
CA GLU A 306 -10.26 25.08 6.17
C GLU A 306 -9.24 23.97 6.47
N ALA A 307 -7.96 24.29 6.28
CA ALA A 307 -6.82 23.45 6.62
C ALA A 307 -6.77 23.10 8.12
N TYR A 308 -6.95 24.10 8.97
CA TYR A 308 -6.94 23.94 10.43
C TYR A 308 -8.14 23.10 10.91
N VAL A 309 -9.34 23.39 10.42
CA VAL A 309 -10.56 22.63 10.77
C VAL A 309 -10.46 21.17 10.33
N ALA A 310 -9.89 20.88 9.16
CA ALA A 310 -9.68 19.51 8.69
C ALA A 310 -8.67 18.72 9.54
N LEU A 311 -7.65 19.39 10.09
CA LEU A 311 -6.68 18.79 11.00
C LEU A 311 -7.30 18.51 12.39
N GLU A 312 -8.03 19.46 12.97
CA GLU A 312 -8.72 19.26 14.26
C GLU A 312 -9.77 18.15 14.20
N GLN A 313 -10.59 18.10 13.14
CA GLN A 313 -11.61 17.06 12.98
C GLN A 313 -11.02 15.65 12.88
N ARG A 314 -9.79 15.54 12.38
CA ARG A 314 -9.14 14.25 12.11
C ARG A 314 -8.28 13.75 13.27
N PHE A 315 -7.67 14.65 14.02
CA PHE A 315 -6.70 14.30 15.08
C PHE A 315 -7.18 14.68 16.50
N GLY A 316 -8.36 15.29 16.63
CA GLY A 316 -8.80 15.90 17.89
C GLY A 316 -8.11 17.25 18.11
N SER A 317 -8.31 17.85 19.29
CA SER A 317 -7.68 19.13 19.66
C SER A 317 -6.17 19.07 19.40
N ALA A 318 -5.70 19.84 18.42
CA ALA A 318 -4.29 19.89 18.06
C ALA A 318 -3.43 20.46 19.20
N SER A 319 -4.03 21.17 20.16
CA SER A 319 -3.34 21.75 21.32
C SER A 319 -3.02 20.72 22.42
N GLU A 320 -3.65 19.54 22.41
CA GLU A 320 -3.44 18.51 23.45
C GLU A 320 -2.45 17.42 23.04
N HIS A 321 -1.92 17.47 21.82
CA HIS A 321 -1.03 16.42 21.32
C HIS A 321 0.37 16.47 22.00
N PRO A 322 0.88 15.38 22.60
CA PRO A 322 2.13 15.38 23.39
C PRO A 322 3.37 15.87 22.63
N ALA A 323 3.40 15.72 21.31
CA ALA A 323 4.49 16.21 20.46
C ALA A 323 4.49 17.74 20.28
N VAL A 324 3.33 18.40 20.37
CA VAL A 324 3.20 19.86 20.32
C VAL A 324 3.65 20.44 21.67
N LEU A 325 3.16 19.86 22.77
CA LEU A 325 3.50 20.26 24.15
C LEU A 325 4.99 20.07 24.53
N ALA A 326 5.75 19.28 23.78
CA ALA A 326 7.16 19.00 24.05
C ALA A 326 8.14 20.04 23.46
N LEU A 327 7.66 21.05 22.74
CA LEU A 327 8.51 22.01 22.01
C LEU A 327 9.21 23.02 22.94
N PRO A 328 10.53 23.25 22.78
CA PRO A 328 11.27 24.26 23.56
C PRO A 328 10.75 25.69 23.38
N GLU A 329 10.16 26.01 22.23
CA GLU A 329 9.57 27.32 21.95
C GLU A 329 8.25 27.57 22.68
N GLN A 330 7.48 26.53 22.99
CA GLN A 330 6.26 26.66 23.79
C GLN A 330 6.58 27.12 25.22
N ARG A 331 7.62 26.53 25.83
CA ARG A 331 8.13 26.98 27.14
C ARG A 331 8.77 28.38 27.08
N ARG A 332 9.22 28.82 25.90
CA ARG A 332 9.76 30.17 25.68
C ARG A 332 8.63 31.19 25.59
N LEU A 333 7.55 30.88 24.88
CA LEU A 333 6.34 31.70 24.78
C LEU A 333 5.60 31.80 26.12
N GLU A 334 5.48 30.71 26.88
CA GLU A 334 4.91 30.71 28.24
C GLU A 334 5.68 31.64 29.20
N ARG A 335 7.02 31.65 29.10
CA ARG A 335 7.88 32.57 29.86
C ARG A 335 7.79 34.01 29.36
N GLN A 336 7.65 34.20 28.06
CA GLN A 336 7.62 35.53 27.44
C GLN A 336 6.26 36.23 27.62
N TRP A 337 5.19 35.47 27.83
CA TRP A 337 3.82 35.97 28.03
C TRP A 337 3.30 35.82 29.48
N GLY A 338 4.21 35.61 30.43
CA GLY A 338 3.94 35.84 31.85
C GLY A 338 2.93 34.89 32.49
N GLY A 339 2.82 33.65 32.03
CA GLY A 339 1.92 32.66 32.63
C GLY A 339 0.44 33.01 32.53
N ALA A 340 0.04 33.79 31.51
CA ALA A 340 -1.38 33.90 31.17
C ALA A 340 -1.89 32.53 30.72
N ASP A 341 -2.90 32.05 31.42
CA ASP A 341 -3.54 30.75 31.25
C ASP A 341 -3.91 30.54 29.76
N LEU A 342 -3.25 29.60 29.07
CA LEU A 342 -3.57 29.28 27.67
C LEU A 342 -5.02 28.76 27.52
N ASN A 343 -5.66 28.35 28.62
CA ASN A 343 -7.09 28.07 28.69
C ASN A 343 -7.97 29.30 28.37
N LEU A 344 -7.48 30.53 28.60
CA LEU A 344 -8.16 31.76 28.17
C LEU A 344 -8.03 31.98 26.65
N TYR A 345 -7.00 31.44 26.02
CA TYR A 345 -6.83 31.51 24.57
C TYR A 345 -7.70 30.46 23.85
N ASP A 346 -7.79 29.25 24.40
CA ASP A 346 -8.66 28.17 23.88
C ASP A 346 -10.15 28.43 24.15
N SER A 347 -10.53 29.04 25.29
CA SER A 347 -11.92 29.46 25.53
C SER A 347 -12.33 30.66 24.67
N TYR A 348 -11.40 31.55 24.32
CA TYR A 348 -11.67 32.68 23.44
C TYR A 348 -11.77 32.24 21.97
N LEU A 349 -10.86 31.38 21.48
CA LEU A 349 -10.96 30.81 20.13
C LEU A 349 -12.14 29.85 19.99
N GLY A 350 -12.35 28.97 20.98
CA GLY A 350 -13.50 28.05 21.00
C GLY A 350 -14.83 28.79 21.06
N GLY A 351 -14.94 29.84 21.88
CA GLY A 351 -16.13 30.70 21.95
C GLY A 351 -16.37 31.49 20.66
N LEU A 352 -15.31 31.97 20.00
CA LEU A 352 -15.40 32.69 18.73
C LEU A 352 -15.85 31.75 17.59
N ILE A 353 -15.29 30.55 17.52
CA ILE A 353 -15.65 29.53 16.52
C ILE A 353 -17.09 29.07 16.73
N GLN A 354 -17.51 28.84 17.97
CA GLN A 354 -18.88 28.42 18.28
C GLN A 354 -19.92 29.52 17.98
N THR A 355 -19.60 30.78 18.25
CA THR A 355 -20.44 31.95 17.88
C THR A 355 -20.57 32.11 16.36
N ILE A 356 -19.51 31.83 15.60
CA ILE A 356 -19.53 31.86 14.13
C ILE A 356 -20.37 30.71 13.55
N LEU A 357 -20.32 29.52 14.17
CA LEU A 357 -21.10 28.36 13.75
C LEU A 357 -22.60 28.47 14.11
N GLU A 358 -22.94 29.07 15.25
CA GLU A 358 -24.33 29.20 15.73
C GLU A 358 -25.10 30.36 15.08
N SER A 359 -24.41 31.40 14.60
CA SER A 359 -25.06 32.61 14.04
C SER A 359 -25.55 32.48 12.60
N GLY A 360 -25.27 31.37 11.90
CA GLY A 360 -26.00 30.90 10.72
C GLY A 360 -26.03 31.77 9.45
N ARG A 361 -25.60 33.05 9.50
CA ARG A 361 -25.37 33.99 8.39
C ARG A 361 -24.90 35.33 8.97
N GLY A 362 -23.70 35.78 8.61
CA GLY A 362 -23.30 37.19 8.80
C GLY A 362 -22.06 37.50 9.67
N GLY A 363 -21.19 36.53 9.97
CA GLY A 363 -20.02 36.75 10.85
C GLY A 363 -18.94 37.74 10.34
N ALA A 364 -19.05 38.28 9.14
CA ALA A 364 -18.05 39.19 8.57
C ALA A 364 -18.12 40.63 9.12
N GLU A 365 -19.25 41.07 9.68
CA GLU A 365 -19.40 42.44 10.22
C GLU A 365 -19.01 42.60 11.70
N LEU A 366 -18.82 41.50 12.43
CA LEU A 366 -18.41 41.51 13.85
C LEU A 366 -16.88 41.53 14.06
N LEU A 367 -16.10 41.35 13.00
CA LEU A 367 -14.65 41.42 13.03
C LEU A 367 -14.20 42.78 12.50
N GLY A 368 -14.27 43.80 13.35
CA GLY A 368 -13.54 45.05 13.11
C GLY A 368 -12.05 44.76 12.91
N GLU A 369 -11.53 45.17 11.75
CA GLU A 369 -10.13 45.23 11.29
C GLU A 369 -9.02 44.75 12.25
N ALA A 370 -8.97 43.46 12.55
CA ALA A 370 -7.82 42.84 13.21
C ALA A 370 -7.48 41.51 12.53
N GLU A 371 -6.45 41.53 11.68
CA GLU A 371 -5.93 40.42 10.87
C GLU A 371 -5.73 39.11 11.68
N PRO A 372 -6.62 38.11 11.54
CA PRO A 372 -6.36 36.75 12.00
C PRO A 372 -5.34 36.05 11.07
N ASP A 373 -5.25 36.54 9.83
CA ASP A 373 -4.42 36.04 8.74
C ASP A 373 -2.92 36.13 9.06
N LEU A 374 -2.49 37.17 9.78
CA LEU A 374 -1.08 37.37 10.09
C LEU A 374 -0.53 36.36 11.11
N ARG A 375 -1.36 35.87 12.04
CA ARG A 375 -0.93 34.92 13.09
C ARG A 375 -0.83 33.50 12.57
N LEU A 376 -1.81 33.08 11.76
CA LEU A 376 -1.77 31.78 11.08
C LEU A 376 -0.67 31.74 10.02
N ARG A 377 -0.48 32.84 9.26
CA ARG A 377 0.70 32.99 8.38
C ARG A 377 2.00 32.91 9.15
N ARG A 378 2.13 33.57 10.30
CA ARG A 378 3.35 33.50 11.11
C ARG A 378 3.62 32.11 11.65
N TYR A 379 2.59 31.35 12.05
CA TYR A 379 2.74 29.96 12.45
C TYR A 379 3.21 29.08 11.28
N LEU A 380 2.58 29.20 10.11
CA LEU A 380 2.95 28.43 8.91
C LEU A 380 4.33 28.83 8.35
N ILE A 381 4.70 30.12 8.42
CA ILE A 381 6.04 30.61 8.08
C ILE A 381 7.08 30.06 9.07
N ALA A 382 6.80 30.06 10.38
CA ALA A 382 7.69 29.48 11.37
C ALA A 382 7.88 27.97 11.14
N CYS A 383 6.82 27.22 10.84
CA CYS A 383 6.92 25.80 10.49
C CYS A 383 7.78 25.57 9.23
N ARG A 384 7.75 26.49 8.26
CA ARG A 384 8.54 26.42 7.03
C ARG A 384 10.00 26.82 7.24
N GLU A 385 10.27 27.91 7.94
CA GLU A 385 11.64 28.35 8.28
C GLU A 385 12.38 27.32 9.14
N LEU A 386 11.66 26.62 10.02
CA LEU A 386 12.18 25.48 10.80
C LEU A 386 12.48 24.24 9.95
N ALA A 387 11.81 24.07 8.80
CA ALA A 387 12.09 22.98 7.86
C ALA A 387 13.32 23.25 6.99
N ASP A 388 13.67 24.51 6.77
CA ASP A 388 14.81 24.94 5.95
C ASP A 388 16.12 25.13 6.76
N ALA A 389 16.05 25.13 8.10
CA ALA A 389 17.18 25.38 9.00
C ALA A 389 17.86 24.11 9.58
N GLU A 390 17.33 22.92 9.31
CA GLU A 390 17.89 21.59 9.64
C GLU A 390 18.30 20.84 8.36
#